data_AF-G7GXQ5-F1
#
_entry.id   AF-G7GXQ5-F1
#
_cell.length_a   1.000
_cell.length_b   1.000
_cell.length_c   1.000
_cell.angle_alpha   90.00
_cell.angle_beta   90.00
_cell.angle_gamma   90.00
#
_symmetry.space_group_name_H-M   'P 1'
#
loop_
_entity.id
_entity.type
_entity.pdbx_description
1 polymer ?
#
loop_
_entity_poly.entity_id
_entity_poly.type
_entity_poly.pdbx_seq_one_letter_code
_entity_poly.pdbx_strand_id
1 'polypeptide(L)'
;MKSLFLDNLAGISAYGLLGIIVLLVGYFALDVVTPGRLRDLLWRESNQNAVLLTSGFLISLGVVYAASARAGFMTDQLWQGLLFAALYSLVAIAVMCFSFVLIDWLTPGRLGELLMSGNTAVVWVNIVVFVTLGVSMGATL
;
A
#
# COMPACT_ATOMS: atom_id res chain seq x y z
N MET A 1 -16.02 -30.95 10.83
CA MET A 1 -16.77 -29.78 10.32
C MET A 1 -16.69 -28.59 11.26
N LYS A 2 -17.06 -28.70 12.55
CA LYS A 2 -17.02 -27.55 13.48
C LYS A 2 -15.61 -26.97 13.71
N SER A 3 -14.58 -27.81 13.87
CA SER A 3 -13.19 -27.36 14.04
C SER A 3 -12.69 -26.59 12.81
N LEU A 4 -12.84 -27.19 11.62
CA LEU A 4 -12.44 -26.58 10.35
C LEU A 4 -13.13 -25.23 10.09
N PHE A 5 -14.40 -25.08 10.49
CA PHE A 5 -15.10 -23.79 10.39
C PHE A 5 -14.49 -22.72 11.32
N LEU A 6 -14.16 -23.08 12.56
CA LEU A 6 -13.54 -22.17 13.52
C LEU A 6 -12.12 -21.78 13.10
N ASP A 7 -11.35 -22.72 12.55
CA ASP A 7 -9.99 -22.47 12.06
C ASP A 7 -10.00 -21.50 10.87
N ASN A 8 -10.92 -21.70 9.93
CA ASN A 8 -11.11 -20.78 8.80
C ASN A 8 -11.57 -19.39 9.26
N LEU A 9 -12.46 -19.33 10.27
CA LEU A 9 -12.93 -18.08 10.86
C LEU A 9 -11.80 -17.32 11.58
N ALA A 10 -10.93 -18.04 12.29
CA ALA A 10 -9.74 -17.49 12.90
C ALA A 10 -8.76 -16.94 11.84
N GLY A 11 -8.55 -17.70 10.76
CA GLY A 11 -7.71 -17.26 9.64
C GLY A 11 -8.22 -15.97 8.97
N ILE A 12 -9.49 -15.96 8.53
CA ILE A 12 -10.05 -14.78 7.85
C ILE A 12 -10.09 -13.54 8.74
N SER A 13 -10.39 -13.70 10.03
CA SER A 13 -10.39 -12.57 10.98
C SER A 13 -8.99 -12.06 11.26
N ALA A 14 -8.01 -12.94 11.48
CA ALA A 14 -6.63 -12.58 11.75
C ALA A 14 -5.97 -11.86 10.55
N TYR A 15 -6.07 -12.43 9.34
CA TYR A 15 -5.58 -11.78 8.13
C TYR A 15 -6.44 -10.56 7.73
N GLY A 16 -7.72 -10.51 8.07
CA GLY A 16 -8.53 -9.31 7.89
C GLY A 16 -8.01 -8.14 8.73
N LEU A 17 -7.78 -8.38 10.03
CA LEU A 17 -7.24 -7.38 10.95
C LEU A 17 -5.82 -6.94 10.58
N LEU A 18 -4.97 -7.89 10.20
CA LEU A 18 -3.62 -7.57 9.73
C LEU A 18 -3.67 -6.71 8.46
N GLY A 19 -4.57 -7.00 7.53
CA GLY A 19 -4.75 -6.21 6.31
C GLY A 19 -5.11 -4.77 6.60
N ILE A 20 -6.00 -4.53 7.57
CA ILE A 20 -6.35 -3.18 8.04
C ILE A 20 -5.09 -2.46 8.56
N ILE A 21 -4.31 -3.13 9.41
CA ILE A 21 -3.07 -2.55 9.98
C ILE A 21 -2.08 -2.22 8.86
N VAL A 22 -1.85 -3.13 7.92
CA VAL A 22 -0.93 -2.93 6.78
C VAL A 22 -1.36 -1.74 5.92
N LEU A 23 -2.65 -1.63 5.60
CA LEU A 23 -3.16 -0.51 4.80
C LEU A 23 -3.05 0.82 5.55
N LEU A 24 -3.30 0.86 6.86
CA LEU A 24 -3.13 2.05 7.69
C LEU A 24 -1.65 2.47 7.77
N VAL A 25 -0.74 1.51 7.97
CA VAL A 25 0.71 1.78 8.00
C VAL A 25 1.18 2.26 6.63
N GLY A 26 0.72 1.65 5.54
CA GLY A 26 1.03 2.08 4.18
C GLY A 26 0.53 3.50 3.89
N TYR A 27 -0.71 3.81 4.27
CA TYR A 27 -1.26 5.16 4.16
C TYR A 27 -0.41 6.19 4.93
N PHE A 28 -0.04 5.88 6.18
CA PHE A 28 0.78 6.76 6.99
C PHE A 28 2.19 6.94 6.39
N ALA A 29 2.80 5.87 5.89
CA ALA A 29 4.07 5.95 5.19
C ALA A 29 3.99 6.86 3.95
N LEU A 30 2.92 6.74 3.17
CA LEU A 30 2.66 7.61 2.02
C LEU A 30 2.47 9.08 2.45
N ASP A 31 1.72 9.35 3.53
CA ASP A 31 1.52 10.70 4.09
C ASP A 31 2.85 11.33 4.52
N VAL A 32 3.77 10.55 5.11
CA VAL A 32 5.10 11.02 5.53
C VAL A 32 5.97 11.41 4.33
N VAL A 33 5.92 10.64 3.24
CA VAL A 33 6.74 10.97 2.04
C VAL A 33 6.08 12.01 1.14
N THR A 34 4.76 12.23 1.27
CA THR A 34 4.03 13.19 0.42
C THR A 34 4.11 14.61 1.01
N PRO A 35 4.63 15.59 0.26
CA PRO A 35 4.63 16.98 0.70
C PRO A 35 3.19 17.54 0.78
N GLY A 36 2.91 18.35 1.80
CA GLY A 36 1.62 19.06 1.93
C GLY A 36 0.59 18.43 2.89
N ARG A 37 0.98 17.45 3.72
CA ARG A 37 0.08 16.68 4.61
C ARG A 37 -1.06 16.07 3.81
N LEU A 38 -0.85 14.87 3.29
CA LEU A 38 -1.82 14.08 2.53
C LEU A 38 -3.19 14.03 3.23
N ARG A 39 -3.19 13.94 4.57
CA ARG A 39 -4.41 13.98 5.38
C ARG A 39 -5.24 15.26 5.18
N ASP A 40 -4.61 16.42 5.15
CA ASP A 40 -5.33 17.68 4.95
C ASP A 40 -5.82 17.79 3.49
N LEU A 41 -5.00 17.36 2.52
CA LEU A 41 -5.36 17.30 1.10
C LEU A 41 -6.58 16.39 0.83
N LEU A 42 -6.64 15.22 1.49
CA LEU A 42 -7.75 14.26 1.36
C LEU A 42 -9.02 14.77 2.05
N TRP A 43 -8.92 15.13 3.32
CA TRP A 43 -10.10 15.29 4.17
C TRP A 43 -10.60 16.73 4.26
N ARG A 44 -9.73 17.73 4.05
CA ARG A 44 -10.11 19.14 4.11
C ARG A 44 -10.28 19.74 2.72
N GLU A 45 -9.33 19.47 1.83
CA GLU A 45 -9.30 20.10 0.50
C GLU A 45 -10.00 19.25 -0.57
N SER A 46 -10.28 17.97 -0.28
CA SER A 46 -10.87 17.04 -1.24
C SER A 46 -10.12 17.04 -2.58
N ASN A 47 -8.79 17.14 -2.53
CA ASN A 47 -7.95 17.25 -3.70
C ASN A 47 -7.98 15.91 -4.48
N GLN A 48 -8.49 15.97 -5.72
CA GLN A 48 -8.65 14.78 -6.57
C GLN A 48 -7.32 14.08 -6.87
N ASN A 49 -6.23 14.83 -7.01
CA ASN A 49 -4.90 14.27 -7.25
C ASN A 49 -4.41 13.48 -6.03
N ALA A 50 -4.64 13.97 -4.81
CA ALA A 50 -4.29 13.25 -3.59
C ALA A 50 -5.13 11.97 -3.41
N VAL A 51 -6.43 12.03 -3.73
CA VAL A 51 -7.31 10.85 -3.73
C VAL A 51 -6.83 9.81 -4.73
N LEU A 52 -6.48 10.23 -5.95
CA LEU A 52 -6.06 9.33 -7.01
C LEU A 52 -4.69 8.68 -6.68
N LEU A 53 -3.74 9.46 -6.18
CA LEU A 53 -2.44 8.94 -5.72
C LEU A 53 -2.59 7.89 -4.61
N THR A 54 -3.37 8.25 -3.58
CA THR A 54 -3.59 7.39 -2.40
C THR A 54 -4.32 6.10 -2.79
N SER A 55 -5.32 6.19 -3.65
CA SER A 55 -6.07 5.02 -4.11
C SER A 55 -5.20 4.07 -4.94
N GLY A 56 -4.40 4.58 -5.87
CA GLY A 56 -3.46 3.76 -6.64
C GLY A 56 -2.43 3.05 -5.76
N PHE A 57 -1.88 3.75 -4.77
CA PHE A 57 -0.96 3.17 -3.80
C PHE A 57 -1.62 2.05 -2.97
N LEU A 58 -2.78 2.32 -2.36
CA LEU A 58 -3.46 1.35 -1.49
C LEU A 58 -3.98 0.12 -2.25
N ILE A 59 -4.46 0.30 -3.48
CA ILE A 59 -4.83 -0.83 -4.34
C ILE A 59 -3.60 -1.72 -4.60
N SER A 60 -2.47 -1.11 -4.95
CA SER A 60 -1.24 -1.83 -5.25
C SER A 60 -0.68 -2.55 -4.02
N LEU A 61 -0.70 -1.89 -2.85
CA LEU A 61 -0.33 -2.51 -1.58
C LEU A 61 -1.28 -3.67 -1.22
N GLY A 62 -2.58 -3.54 -1.49
CA GLY A 62 -3.56 -4.60 -1.30
C GLY A 62 -3.25 -5.85 -2.12
N VAL A 63 -2.78 -5.69 -3.36
CA VAL A 63 -2.33 -6.80 -4.21
C VAL A 63 -1.15 -7.53 -3.58
N VAL A 64 -0.13 -6.80 -3.13
CA VAL A 64 1.04 -7.40 -2.48
C VAL A 64 0.66 -8.07 -1.17
N TYR A 65 -0.21 -7.44 -0.38
CA TYR A 65 -0.70 -8.01 0.87
C TYR A 65 -1.44 -9.33 0.64
N ALA A 66 -2.31 -9.38 -0.38
CA ALA A 66 -3.03 -10.61 -0.73
C ALA A 66 -2.08 -11.75 -1.12
N ALA A 67 -1.04 -11.45 -1.91
CA ALA A 67 -0.01 -12.42 -2.26
C ALA A 67 0.81 -12.85 -1.03
N SER A 68 1.14 -11.91 -0.15
CA SER A 68 1.89 -12.16 1.10
C SER A 68 1.10 -13.06 2.05
N ALA A 69 -0.21 -12.83 2.20
CA ALA A 69 -1.11 -13.68 2.98
C ALA A 69 -1.22 -15.09 2.37
N ARG A 70 -1.27 -15.18 1.03
CA ARG A 70 -1.27 -16.47 0.31
C ARG A 70 0.01 -17.26 0.58
N ALA A 71 1.17 -16.62 0.54
CA ALA A 71 2.45 -17.25 0.87
C ALA A 71 2.48 -17.73 2.34
N GLY A 72 1.88 -16.97 3.26
CA GLY A 72 1.76 -17.34 4.67
C GLY A 72 1.03 -18.66 4.93
N PHE A 73 0.06 -19.04 4.09
CA PHE A 73 -0.69 -20.31 4.21
C PHE A 73 0.17 -21.56 3.98
N MET A 74 1.38 -21.42 3.44
CA MET A 74 2.32 -22.54 3.27
C MET A 74 2.99 -22.93 4.60
N THR A 75 2.73 -22.18 5.67
CA THR A 75 3.33 -22.38 6.99
C THR A 75 2.36 -23.14 7.90
N ASP A 76 2.88 -24.06 8.71
CA ASP A 76 2.05 -24.88 9.62
C ASP A 76 1.40 -24.08 10.77
N GLN A 77 1.95 -22.90 11.09
CA GLN A 77 1.51 -22.08 12.22
C GLN A 77 0.98 -20.72 11.76
N LEU A 78 -0.26 -20.39 12.17
CA LEU A 78 -0.96 -19.16 11.79
C LEU A 78 -0.15 -17.88 12.10
N TRP A 79 0.47 -17.80 13.28
CA TRP A 79 1.23 -16.62 13.69
C TRP A 79 2.47 -16.38 12.82
N GLN A 80 3.10 -17.44 12.29
CA GLN A 80 4.24 -17.33 11.39
C GLN A 80 3.79 -16.77 10.03
N GLY A 81 2.67 -17.28 9.51
CA GLY A 81 2.07 -16.76 8.28
C GLY A 81 1.70 -15.28 8.40
N LEU A 82 1.13 -14.86 9.54
CA LEU A 82 0.85 -13.44 9.81
C LEU A 82 2.14 -12.60 9.86
N LEU A 83 3.19 -13.08 10.52
CA LEU A 83 4.47 -12.37 10.59
C LEU A 83 5.10 -12.19 9.21
N PHE A 84 5.12 -13.25 8.39
CA PHE A 84 5.64 -13.16 7.03
C PHE A 84 4.80 -12.20 6.18
N ALA A 85 3.47 -12.28 6.26
CA ALA A 85 2.59 -11.37 5.55
C ALA A 85 2.85 -9.90 5.95
N ALA A 86 3.05 -9.63 7.24
CA ALA A 86 3.39 -8.31 7.76
C ALA A 86 4.74 -7.81 7.26
N LEU A 87 5.79 -8.65 7.33
CA LEU A 87 7.15 -8.29 6.92
C LEU A 87 7.25 -8.04 5.41
N TYR A 88 6.67 -8.90 4.58
CA TYR A 88 6.67 -8.73 3.12
C TYR A 88 5.91 -7.46 2.71
N SER A 89 4.78 -7.19 3.35
CA SER A 89 4.03 -5.96 3.11
C SER A 89 4.80 -4.72 3.57
N LEU A 90 5.56 -4.81 4.66
CA LEU A 90 6.40 -3.69 5.14
C LEU A 90 7.53 -3.38 4.15
N VAL A 91 8.16 -4.41 3.58
CA VAL A 91 9.16 -4.23 2.51
C VAL A 91 8.52 -3.60 1.28
N ALA A 92 7.32 -4.04 0.89
CA ALA A 92 6.60 -3.47 -0.24
C ALA A 92 6.26 -1.99 -0.04
N ILE A 93 5.80 -1.61 1.16
CA ILE A 93 5.57 -0.20 1.53
C ILE A 93 6.86 0.60 1.39
N ALA A 94 7.98 0.10 1.90
CA ALA A 94 9.27 0.79 1.82
C ALA A 94 9.72 1.00 0.36
N VAL A 95 9.62 -0.03 -0.48
CA VAL A 95 9.97 0.05 -1.90
C VAL A 95 9.07 1.01 -2.66
N MET A 96 7.76 0.95 -2.43
CA MET A 96 6.80 1.86 -3.08
C MET A 96 7.03 3.32 -2.63
N CYS A 97 7.18 3.58 -1.34
CA CYS A 97 7.47 4.94 -0.84
C CYS A 97 8.81 5.46 -1.37
N PHE A 98 9.84 4.61 -1.44
CA PHE A 98 11.11 4.98 -2.05
C PHE A 98 10.96 5.33 -3.53
N SER A 99 10.16 4.56 -4.29
CA SER A 99 9.90 4.85 -5.70
C SER A 99 9.21 6.20 -5.89
N PHE A 100 8.28 6.56 -5.01
CA PHE A 100 7.62 7.87 -5.00
C PHE A 100 8.63 9.01 -4.79
N VAL A 101 9.49 8.89 -3.77
CA VAL A 101 10.54 9.89 -3.48
C VAL A 101 11.54 10.01 -4.65
N LEU A 102 11.88 8.89 -5.29
CA LEU A 102 12.77 8.89 -6.44
C LEU A 102 12.14 9.60 -7.64
N ILE A 103 10.85 9.38 -7.90
CA ILE A 103 10.11 10.08 -8.97
C ILE A 103 9.98 11.56 -8.67
N ASP A 104 9.68 11.94 -7.43
CA ASP A 104 9.68 13.35 -7.00
C ASP A 104 11.01 14.02 -7.31
N TRP A 105 12.11 13.35 -6.96
CA TRP A 105 13.44 13.90 -7.16
C TRP A 105 13.82 14.04 -8.65
N LEU A 106 13.36 13.12 -9.50
CA LEU A 106 13.60 13.16 -10.95
C LEU A 106 12.68 14.13 -11.69
N THR A 107 11.54 14.51 -11.10
CA THR A 107 10.56 15.38 -11.75
C THR A 107 10.93 16.85 -11.54
N PRO A 108 11.14 17.64 -12.61
CA PRO A 108 11.40 19.07 -12.48
C PRO A 108 10.13 19.81 -12.03
N GLY A 109 10.18 20.42 -10.84
CA GLY A 109 9.04 21.07 -10.18
C GLY A 109 8.65 20.30 -8.92
N ARG A 110 8.66 20.97 -7.76
CA ARG A 110 8.39 20.33 -6.46
C ARG A 110 7.01 19.69 -6.51
N LEU A 111 6.85 18.38 -6.27
CA LEU A 111 5.53 17.70 -6.31
C LEU A 111 4.48 18.39 -5.44
N GLY A 112 4.89 19.05 -4.34
CA GLY A 112 3.98 19.86 -3.52
C GLY A 112 3.32 21.00 -4.29
N GLU A 113 4.05 21.68 -5.18
CA GLU A 113 3.49 22.75 -6.02
C GLU A 113 2.67 22.17 -7.18
N LEU A 114 3.05 21.01 -7.74
CA LEU A 114 2.33 20.38 -8.86
C LEU A 114 1.04 19.68 -8.45
N LEU A 115 0.97 19.13 -7.23
CA LEU A 115 -0.25 18.63 -6.62
C LEU A 115 -1.25 19.76 -6.37
N MET A 116 -0.76 20.97 -6.09
CA MET A 116 -1.55 22.19 -5.92
C MET A 116 -1.87 22.89 -7.25
N SER A 117 -1.03 22.74 -8.29
CA SER A 117 -1.21 23.39 -9.60
C SER A 117 -2.13 22.62 -10.56
N GLY A 118 -2.63 21.44 -10.18
CA GLY A 118 -3.61 20.67 -10.95
C GLY A 118 -3.04 19.81 -12.10
N ASN A 119 -1.75 19.50 -12.14
CA ASN A 119 -1.20 18.62 -13.18
C ASN A 119 -1.37 17.13 -12.83
N THR A 120 -2.50 16.56 -13.22
CA THR A 120 -2.85 15.15 -12.98
C THR A 120 -1.90 14.15 -13.66
N ALA A 121 -1.12 14.55 -14.68
CA ALA A 121 -0.24 13.62 -15.40
C ALA A 121 0.82 12.98 -14.48
N VAL A 122 1.38 13.75 -13.56
CA VAL A 122 2.41 13.25 -12.61
C VAL A 122 1.83 12.22 -11.65
N VAL A 123 0.56 12.39 -11.27
CA VAL A 123 -0.14 11.44 -10.40
C VAL A 123 -0.36 10.11 -11.11
N TRP A 124 -0.78 10.14 -12.37
CA TRP A 124 -0.95 8.92 -13.17
C TRP A 124 0.34 8.14 -13.33
N VAL A 125 1.48 8.82 -13.52
CA VAL A 125 2.78 8.15 -13.59
C VAL A 125 3.09 7.40 -12.30
N ASN A 126 2.89 8.04 -11.13
CA ASN A 126 3.10 7.38 -9.83
C ASN A 126 2.16 6.19 -9.63
N ILE A 127 0.90 6.29 -10.06
CA ILE A 127 -0.05 5.17 -9.97
C ILE A 127 0.42 3.99 -10.79
N VAL A 128 0.86 4.22 -12.03
CA VAL A 128 1.39 3.16 -12.89
C VAL A 128 2.60 2.51 -12.23
N VAL A 129 3.51 3.30 -11.67
CA VAL A 129 4.68 2.77 -10.94
C VAL A 129 4.26 1.91 -9.76
N PHE A 130 3.34 2.38 -8.91
CA PHE A 130 2.84 1.59 -7.78
C PHE A 130 2.19 0.29 -8.24
N VAL A 131 1.35 0.34 -9.26
CA VAL A 131 0.68 -0.86 -9.79
C VAL A 131 1.71 -1.85 -10.33
N THR A 132 2.68 -1.39 -11.11
CA THR A 132 3.75 -2.25 -11.63
C THR A 132 4.55 -2.88 -10.48
N LEU A 133 5.01 -2.08 -9.51
CA LEU A 133 5.75 -2.59 -8.36
C LEU A 133 4.92 -3.59 -7.54
N GLY A 134 3.65 -3.28 -7.31
CA GLY A 134 2.74 -4.13 -6.55
C GLY A 134 2.49 -5.48 -7.22
N VAL A 135 2.25 -5.46 -8.53
CA VAL A 135 2.10 -6.70 -9.32
C VAL A 135 3.41 -7.48 -9.36
N SER A 136 4.55 -6.83 -9.59
CA SER A 136 5.85 -7.50 -9.64
C SER A 136 6.23 -8.16 -8.32
N MET A 137 6.11 -7.43 -7.20
CA MET A 137 6.40 -7.99 -5.87
C MET A 137 5.37 -9.07 -5.48
N GLY A 138 4.08 -8.84 -5.77
CA GLY A 138 3.04 -9.83 -5.52
C GLY A 138 3.26 -11.12 -6.31
N ALA A 139 3.75 -11.04 -7.54
CA ALA A 139 4.05 -12.21 -8.36
C ALA A 139 5.24 -13.04 -7.84
N THR A 140 6.11 -12.47 -7.00
CA THR A 140 7.26 -13.17 -6.41
C THR A 140 6.95 -13.94 -5.13
N LEU A 141 5.76 -13.76 -4.55
CA LEU A 141 5.29 -14.38 -3.31
C LEU A 141 4.28 -15.50 -3.58
#